data_AF-A0A7S0F094-F1
#
_entry.id   AF-A0A7S0F094-F1
#
_cell.length_a   1.000
_cell.length_b   1.000
_cell.length_c   1.000
_cell.angle_alpha   90.00
_cell.angle_beta   90.00
_cell.angle_gamma   90.00
#
_symmetry.space_group_name_H-M   'P 1'
#
loop_
_entity.id
_entity.type
_entity.pdbx_description
1 polymer ?
#
loop_
_entity_poly.entity_id
_entity_poly.type
_entity_poly.pdbx_seq_one_letter_code
_entity_poly.pdbx_strand_id
1 'polypeptide(L)'
;SMKNIGIILFVCLSCCMVTAVDGFVVAGSRNLLRTHSSALCSRATGRGVARQGSLSLRCDAERNLYVFDFDGVLCNTVSNSVETAILAARHLWPETMQECNYLSARDAGVRKSWVGYDWSQYEADEGNEVPRWLEEKLKQLRPVATDPADLVLAARLCVSEAVTAKRSPSGERPLSAGEMVENWDFMRDVLLHKYKCKRNDLLDIFSAHEAAGKDDIAHWMRNNPLYPGIDETLRGCADELYILTTNEQDFTNMVLQRSGVELEPSRVLKASQHSKAQILTELAKGNPEHRIHYFDDNAGVIKNLVSDLFLSSRLSVYFASWGYSTPGQKASIAAWPRVRRVELKDLSDLIKTD
;
A
#
# COMPACT_ATOMS: atom_id res chain seq x y z
N SER A 1 39.20 -19.61 20.53
CA SER A 1 38.27 -20.64 20.05
C SER A 1 36.85 -20.18 20.33
N MET A 2 36.28 -19.36 19.44
CA MET A 2 34.89 -18.89 19.53
C MET A 2 34.11 -19.61 18.45
N LYS A 3 33.13 -20.41 18.87
CA LYS A 3 32.30 -21.22 17.97
C LYS A 3 31.30 -20.31 17.26
N ASN A 4 31.32 -20.36 15.93
CA ASN A 4 30.26 -19.85 15.07
C ASN A 4 28.92 -20.50 15.47
N ILE A 5 27.98 -19.69 15.92
CA ILE A 5 26.58 -20.11 16.08
C ILE A 5 25.90 -19.80 14.74
N GLY A 6 25.87 -20.79 13.85
CA GLY A 6 25.03 -20.78 12.67
C GLY A 6 23.56 -20.85 13.10
N ILE A 7 22.74 -19.92 12.62
CA ILE A 7 21.30 -19.94 12.81
C ILE A 7 20.74 -21.03 11.89
N ILE A 8 20.36 -22.17 12.46
CA ILE A 8 19.54 -23.18 11.78
C ILE A 8 18.09 -22.80 12.03
N LEU A 9 17.43 -22.23 11.02
CA LEU A 9 16.00 -21.96 11.04
C LEU A 9 15.25 -23.28 10.80
N PHE A 10 14.68 -23.86 11.85
CA PHE A 10 13.80 -25.03 11.72
C PHE A 10 12.42 -24.56 11.23
N VAL A 11 12.12 -24.84 9.96
CA VAL A 11 10.77 -24.68 9.40
C VAL A 11 9.91 -25.84 9.91
N CYS A 12 9.04 -25.58 10.88
CA CYS A 12 7.99 -26.52 11.27
C CYS A 12 6.89 -26.52 10.21
N LEU A 13 6.91 -27.52 9.34
CA LEU A 13 5.75 -27.92 8.53
C LEU A 13 4.77 -28.70 9.42
N SER A 14 3.74 -28.03 9.93
CA SER A 14 2.55 -28.69 10.49
C SER A 14 1.42 -28.69 9.46
N CYS A 15 1.12 -29.89 8.98
CA CYS A 15 0.05 -30.20 8.03
C CYS A 15 -1.17 -30.76 8.79
N CYS A 16 -2.38 -30.34 8.40
CA CYS A 16 -3.72 -30.90 8.69
C CYS A 16 -4.22 -30.83 10.15
N MET A 17 -5.50 -30.60 10.49
CA MET A 17 -6.78 -30.86 9.82
C MET A 17 -7.81 -29.75 10.17
N VAL A 18 -8.61 -29.31 9.21
CA VAL A 18 -9.91 -28.66 9.47
C VAL A 18 -11.00 -29.70 9.20
N THR A 19 -11.65 -30.17 10.27
CA THR A 19 -12.88 -30.95 10.18
C THR A 19 -14.04 -30.01 9.90
N ALA A 20 -14.65 -30.12 8.72
CA ALA A 20 -15.95 -29.55 8.42
C ALA A 20 -17.04 -30.33 9.18
N VAL A 21 -17.99 -29.62 9.77
CA VAL A 21 -19.24 -30.20 10.26
C VAL A 21 -20.39 -29.41 9.65
N ASP A 22 -21.11 -30.07 8.74
CA ASP A 22 -22.39 -29.65 8.17
C ASP A 22 -23.47 -29.56 9.26
N GLY A 23 -24.34 -28.56 9.16
CA GLY A 23 -25.46 -28.38 10.09
C GLY A 23 -26.52 -27.42 9.58
N PHE A 24 -27.26 -27.85 8.55
CA PHE A 24 -28.53 -27.24 8.12
C PHE A 24 -29.61 -27.43 9.20
N VAL A 25 -30.34 -26.36 9.55
CA VAL A 25 -31.72 -26.46 10.06
C VAL A 25 -32.58 -25.42 9.34
N VAL A 26 -33.38 -25.90 8.40
CA VAL A 26 -34.55 -25.21 7.85
C VAL A 26 -35.76 -25.68 8.64
N ALA A 27 -36.45 -24.76 9.30
CA ALA A 27 -37.80 -24.99 9.80
C ALA A 27 -38.72 -23.95 9.16
N GLY A 28 -39.46 -24.41 8.15
CA GLY A 28 -40.53 -23.65 7.53
C GLY A 28 -41.81 -23.72 8.35
N SER A 29 -42.60 -22.65 8.29
CA SER A 29 -44.03 -22.69 8.59
C SER A 29 -44.75 -21.89 7.51
N ARG A 30 -45.46 -22.65 6.67
CA ARG A 30 -46.45 -22.17 5.71
C ARG A 30 -47.59 -21.50 6.48
N ASN A 31 -48.07 -20.35 6.00
CA ASN A 31 -49.49 -20.04 6.01
C ASN A 31 -49.85 -19.13 4.83
N LEU A 32 -50.42 -19.76 3.81
CA LEU A 32 -51.34 -19.15 2.86
C LEU A 32 -52.62 -18.74 3.59
N LEU A 33 -53.20 -17.60 3.23
CA LEU A 33 -54.64 -17.35 3.01
C LEU A 33 -54.79 -15.87 2.62
N ARG A 34 -55.00 -15.62 1.32
CA ARG A 34 -56.29 -15.28 0.69
C ARG A 34 -56.75 -13.84 0.93
N THR A 35 -56.75 -13.13 -0.18
CA THR A 35 -57.50 -11.92 -0.49
C THR A 35 -59.00 -12.09 -0.22
N HIS A 36 -59.60 -11.11 0.44
CA HIS A 36 -61.01 -10.80 0.27
C HIS A 36 -61.21 -9.28 0.33
N SER A 37 -61.57 -8.72 -0.83
CA SER A 37 -62.30 -7.46 -0.92
C SER A 37 -63.69 -7.64 -0.32
N SER A 38 -64.09 -6.73 0.56
CA SER A 38 -65.49 -6.31 0.67
C SER A 38 -65.54 -4.87 1.15
N ALA A 39 -66.04 -4.01 0.27
CA ALA A 39 -66.43 -2.65 0.54
C ALA A 39 -67.49 -2.60 1.65
N LEU A 40 -67.33 -1.67 2.58
CA LEU A 40 -68.44 -1.11 3.34
C LEU A 40 -68.24 0.39 3.47
N CYS A 41 -69.16 1.10 2.83
CA CYS A 41 -69.30 2.53 2.79
C CYS A 41 -69.83 3.03 4.15
N SER A 42 -69.13 3.99 4.76
CA SER A 42 -69.72 4.89 5.75
C SER A 42 -69.20 6.31 5.53
N ARG A 43 -70.13 7.18 5.16
CA ARG A 43 -69.94 8.64 5.04
C ARG A 43 -69.67 9.21 6.43
N ALA A 44 -68.54 9.89 6.58
CA ALA A 44 -68.36 10.91 7.60
C ALA A 44 -67.77 12.16 6.94
N THR A 45 -68.58 13.22 6.93
CA THR A 45 -68.25 14.55 6.44
C THR A 45 -67.31 15.24 7.42
N GLY A 46 -66.05 15.38 7.05
CA GLY A 46 -65.07 16.23 7.74
C GLY A 46 -64.25 17.00 6.72
N ARG A 47 -64.44 18.32 6.64
CA ARG A 47 -63.58 19.23 5.87
C ARG A 47 -62.20 19.29 6.54
N GLY A 48 -61.31 18.41 6.11
CA GLY A 48 -59.87 18.53 6.34
C GLY A 48 -59.22 19.04 5.05
N VAL A 49 -58.63 20.24 5.10
CA VAL A 49 -57.79 20.76 4.01
C VAL A 49 -56.54 19.89 3.96
N ALA A 50 -56.51 18.94 3.02
CA ALA A 50 -55.32 18.15 2.73
C ALA A 50 -54.26 19.09 2.12
N ARG A 51 -53.27 19.48 2.92
CA ARG A 51 -52.00 19.97 2.38
C ARG A 51 -51.40 18.82 1.58
N GLN A 52 -51.43 18.94 0.24
CA GLN A 52 -50.56 18.18 -0.63
C GLN A 52 -49.12 18.64 -0.36
N GLY A 53 -48.51 18.08 0.69
CA GLY A 53 -47.06 18.03 0.77
C GLY A 53 -46.62 17.04 -0.29
N SER A 54 -46.22 17.52 -1.47
CA SER A 54 -45.41 16.69 -2.36
C SER A 54 -44.09 16.45 -1.63
N LEU A 55 -43.97 15.29 -0.98
CA LEU A 55 -42.67 14.71 -0.73
C LEU A 55 -42.09 14.40 -2.11
N SER A 56 -41.41 15.39 -2.70
CA SER A 56 -40.41 15.09 -3.69
C SER A 56 -39.37 14.27 -2.94
N LEU A 57 -39.42 12.95 -3.08
CA LEU A 57 -38.24 12.13 -2.97
C LEU A 57 -37.28 12.71 -4.01
N ARG A 58 -36.46 13.68 -3.59
CA ARG A 58 -35.22 13.93 -4.28
C ARG A 58 -34.50 12.59 -4.18
N CYS A 59 -34.42 11.91 -5.31
CA CYS A 59 -33.30 11.03 -5.56
C CYS A 59 -32.08 11.96 -5.56
N ASP A 60 -31.60 12.33 -4.37
CA ASP A 60 -30.30 12.99 -4.25
C ASP A 60 -29.33 11.94 -4.76
N ALA A 61 -28.79 12.18 -5.96
CA ALA A 61 -27.79 11.32 -6.54
C ALA A 61 -26.64 11.22 -5.52
N GLU A 62 -26.31 10.00 -5.10
CA GLU A 62 -25.18 9.73 -4.21
C GLU A 62 -23.95 10.42 -4.80
N ARG A 63 -23.43 11.44 -4.10
CA ARG A 63 -22.26 12.19 -4.57
C ARG A 63 -21.02 11.37 -4.31
N ASN A 64 -20.05 11.38 -5.21
CA ASN A 64 -18.81 10.64 -4.99
C ASN A 64 -17.73 11.56 -4.46
N LEU A 65 -16.87 11.01 -3.62
CA LEU A 65 -15.65 11.63 -3.14
C LEU A 65 -14.53 10.61 -3.32
N TYR A 66 -13.52 10.95 -4.12
CA TYR A 66 -12.38 10.09 -4.37
C TYR A 66 -11.20 10.47 -3.48
N VAL A 67 -10.56 9.46 -2.89
CA VAL A 67 -9.41 9.63 -2.01
C VAL A 67 -8.30 8.70 -2.48
N PHE A 68 -7.16 9.25 -2.86
CA PHE A 68 -6.01 8.47 -3.33
C PHE A 68 -4.88 8.52 -2.32
N ASP A 69 -4.27 7.38 -2.00
CA ASP A 69 -2.90 7.40 -1.52
C ASP A 69 -1.98 8.03 -2.56
N PHE A 70 -0.83 8.56 -2.14
CA PHE A 70 0.12 9.17 -3.07
C PHE A 70 1.15 8.14 -3.56
N ASP A 71 1.95 7.59 -2.64
CA ASP A 71 3.00 6.64 -2.96
C ASP A 71 2.41 5.30 -3.41
N GLY A 72 2.89 4.75 -4.52
CA GLY A 72 2.41 3.45 -5.01
C GLY A 72 1.05 3.48 -5.71
N VAL A 73 0.27 4.56 -5.54
CA VAL A 73 -1.01 4.78 -6.25
C VAL A 73 -0.88 5.85 -7.30
N LEU A 74 -0.52 7.09 -6.92
CA LEU A 74 -0.34 8.21 -7.87
C LEU A 74 1.09 8.29 -8.40
N CYS A 75 2.07 8.07 -7.53
CA CYS A 75 3.47 8.31 -7.81
C CYS A 75 4.31 7.04 -7.61
N ASN A 76 5.19 6.74 -8.57
CA ASN A 76 6.13 5.63 -8.46
C ASN A 76 7.41 6.08 -7.76
N THR A 77 7.38 6.03 -6.43
CA THR A 77 8.45 6.40 -5.51
C THR A 77 9.36 5.26 -5.06
N VAL A 78 9.17 4.02 -5.53
CA VAL A 78 9.92 2.87 -5.00
C VAL A 78 11.43 3.01 -5.11
N SER A 79 11.94 3.44 -6.28
CA SER A 79 13.37 3.59 -6.50
C SER A 79 13.97 4.60 -5.53
N ASN A 80 13.31 5.75 -5.35
CA ASN A 80 13.73 6.78 -4.41
C ASN A 80 13.71 6.31 -2.95
N SER A 81 12.65 5.61 -2.51
CA SER A 81 12.60 5.08 -1.15
C SER A 81 13.72 4.06 -0.90
N VAL A 82 13.99 3.22 -1.90
CA VAL A 82 15.05 2.21 -1.82
C VAL A 82 16.44 2.84 -1.80
N GLU A 83 16.71 3.79 -2.70
CA GLU A 83 17.96 4.55 -2.74
C GLU A 83 18.21 5.27 -1.42
N THR A 84 17.22 6.00 -0.91
CA THR A 84 17.26 6.68 0.38
C THR A 84 17.59 5.70 1.51
N ALA A 85 17.01 4.50 1.52
CA ALA A 85 17.29 3.48 2.52
C ALA A 85 18.73 2.95 2.44
N ILE A 86 19.29 2.82 1.24
CA ILE A 86 20.67 2.38 1.03
C ILE A 86 21.66 3.45 1.53
N LEU A 87 21.40 4.72 1.23
CA LEU A 87 22.20 5.85 1.72
C LEU A 87 22.16 5.92 3.26
N ALA A 88 20.97 5.79 3.85
CA ALA A 88 20.80 5.73 5.30
C ALA A 88 21.53 4.53 5.93
N ALA A 89 21.44 3.34 5.32
CA ALA A 89 22.18 2.16 5.79
C ALA A 89 23.70 2.35 5.70
N ARG A 90 24.20 3.04 4.66
CA ARG A 90 25.62 3.39 4.52
C ARG A 90 26.10 4.35 5.58
N HIS A 91 25.28 5.35 5.93
CA HIS A 91 25.56 6.25 7.03
C HIS A 91 25.71 5.48 8.35
N LEU A 92 24.78 4.55 8.63
CA LEU A 92 24.71 3.82 9.88
C LEU A 92 25.76 2.70 10.00
N TRP A 93 26.06 2.01 8.91
CA TRP A 93 26.95 0.84 8.88
C TRP A 93 27.95 0.90 7.73
N PRO A 94 28.85 1.90 7.70
CA PRO A 94 29.75 2.13 6.57
C PRO A 94 30.62 0.91 6.26
N GLU A 95 31.20 0.26 7.27
CA GLU A 95 32.04 -0.94 7.08
C GLU A 95 31.27 -2.11 6.45
N THR A 96 30.04 -2.36 6.91
CA THR A 96 29.21 -3.44 6.34
C THR A 96 28.77 -3.09 4.93
N MET A 97 28.35 -1.85 4.70
CA MET A 97 27.79 -1.43 3.41
C MET A 97 28.88 -1.22 2.35
N GLN A 98 30.13 -0.97 2.73
CA GLN A 98 31.26 -0.90 1.80
C GLN A 98 31.48 -2.22 1.05
N GLU A 99 31.11 -3.36 1.65
CA GLU A 99 31.22 -4.68 1.03
C GLU A 99 30.37 -4.81 -0.25
N CYS A 100 29.36 -3.95 -0.45
CA CYS A 100 28.59 -3.90 -1.70
C CYS A 100 29.48 -3.78 -2.94
N ASN A 101 30.60 -3.07 -2.82
CA ASN A 101 31.51 -2.81 -3.93
C ASN A 101 32.21 -4.08 -4.43
N TYR A 102 32.18 -5.16 -3.64
CA TYR A 102 32.77 -6.44 -3.97
C TYR A 102 31.73 -7.53 -4.24
N LEU A 103 30.44 -7.16 -4.31
CA LEU A 103 29.35 -8.09 -4.58
C LEU A 103 28.81 -7.89 -5.99
N SER A 104 28.68 -8.99 -6.72
CA SER A 104 27.95 -9.02 -7.99
C SER A 104 26.47 -9.29 -7.76
N ALA A 105 25.65 -8.99 -8.77
CA ALA A 105 24.23 -9.36 -8.76
C ALA A 105 24.01 -10.89 -8.57
N ARG A 106 24.96 -11.73 -9.03
CA ARG A 106 24.93 -13.18 -8.78
C ARG A 106 25.18 -13.50 -7.31
N ASP A 107 26.18 -12.86 -6.68
CA ASP A 107 26.51 -13.06 -5.26
C ASP A 107 25.32 -12.68 -4.35
N ALA A 108 24.54 -11.69 -4.77
CA ALA A 108 23.36 -11.24 -4.04
C ALA A 108 22.07 -12.05 -4.31
N GLY A 109 22.12 -13.01 -5.25
CA GLY A 109 20.97 -13.84 -5.62
C GLY A 109 19.90 -13.10 -6.42
N VAL A 110 20.26 -12.07 -7.19
CA VAL A 110 19.36 -11.36 -8.10
C VAL A 110 18.86 -12.33 -9.18
N ARG A 111 17.57 -12.27 -9.52
CA ARG A 111 16.98 -13.14 -10.55
C ARG A 111 16.84 -12.41 -11.88
N LYS A 112 17.09 -13.11 -12.98
CA LYS A 112 16.95 -12.53 -14.34
C LYS A 112 15.57 -11.96 -14.61
N SER A 113 14.54 -12.60 -14.04
CA SER A 113 13.15 -12.20 -14.18
C SER A 113 12.84 -10.83 -13.56
N TRP A 114 13.65 -10.33 -12.62
CA TRP A 114 13.42 -9.01 -12.01
C TRP A 114 13.81 -7.87 -12.94
N VAL A 115 14.72 -8.14 -13.90
CA VAL A 115 15.42 -7.11 -14.67
C VAL A 115 15.11 -7.21 -16.17
N GLY A 116 13.98 -7.83 -16.53
CA GLY A 116 13.61 -8.03 -17.94
C GLY A 116 14.55 -8.96 -18.70
N TYR A 117 15.27 -9.85 -17.99
CA TYR A 117 16.26 -10.79 -18.51
C TYR A 117 17.56 -10.19 -19.09
N ASP A 118 17.75 -8.88 -19.05
CA ASP A 118 18.98 -8.20 -19.47
C ASP A 118 19.91 -7.92 -18.27
N TRP A 119 21.08 -8.55 -18.26
CA TRP A 119 22.08 -8.42 -17.20
C TRP A 119 23.19 -7.42 -17.53
N SER A 120 23.25 -6.90 -18.77
CA SER A 120 24.33 -6.02 -19.22
C SER A 120 24.51 -4.81 -18.30
N GLN A 121 23.39 -4.31 -17.76
CA GLN A 121 23.35 -3.17 -16.86
C GLN A 121 23.90 -3.46 -15.45
N TYR A 122 23.96 -4.72 -15.02
CA TYR A 122 24.50 -5.13 -13.71
C TYR A 122 25.98 -5.53 -13.80
N GLU A 123 26.43 -5.94 -14.98
CA GLU A 123 27.84 -6.20 -15.27
C GLU A 123 28.63 -4.89 -15.43
N ALA A 124 27.97 -3.81 -15.85
CA ALA A 124 28.54 -2.47 -16.01
C ALA A 124 28.46 -1.58 -14.75
N ASP A 125 27.96 -2.09 -13.63
CA ASP A 125 27.63 -1.31 -12.42
C ASP A 125 28.84 -1.00 -11.52
N GLU A 126 30.06 -1.11 -12.06
CA GLU A 126 31.30 -0.82 -11.33
C GLU A 126 31.38 0.68 -11.01
N GLY A 127 30.97 1.07 -9.79
CA GLY A 127 31.23 2.40 -9.24
C GLY A 127 30.01 3.30 -9.02
N ASN A 128 28.78 2.81 -9.12
CA ASN A 128 27.62 3.59 -8.72
C ASN A 128 27.58 3.82 -7.19
N GLU A 129 27.13 5.01 -6.80
CA GLU A 129 26.88 5.31 -5.40
C GLU A 129 25.82 4.37 -4.81
N VAL A 130 24.88 3.89 -5.60
CA VAL A 130 23.94 2.84 -5.17
C VAL A 130 24.04 1.65 -6.11
N PRO A 131 24.45 0.46 -5.62
CA PRO A 131 24.53 -0.73 -6.47
C PRO A 131 23.14 -1.15 -6.94
N ARG A 132 22.97 -1.30 -8.25
CA ARG A 132 21.71 -1.70 -8.90
C ARG A 132 21.19 -3.03 -8.37
N TRP A 133 22.08 -3.97 -8.07
CA TRP A 133 21.66 -5.28 -7.53
C TRP A 133 20.92 -5.13 -6.19
N LEU A 134 21.36 -4.18 -5.36
CA LEU A 134 20.78 -3.94 -4.04
C LEU A 134 19.47 -3.19 -4.18
N GLU A 135 19.42 -2.23 -5.10
CA GLU A 135 18.20 -1.52 -5.46
C GLU A 135 17.10 -2.50 -5.90
N GLU A 136 17.41 -3.40 -6.84
CA GLU A 136 16.45 -4.40 -7.32
C GLU A 136 15.99 -5.35 -6.23
N LYS A 137 16.92 -5.81 -5.37
CA LYS A 137 16.56 -6.70 -4.27
C LYS A 137 15.61 -5.99 -3.29
N LEU A 138 15.87 -4.72 -2.97
CA LEU A 138 15.01 -3.93 -2.08
C LEU A 138 13.66 -3.56 -2.71
N LYS A 139 13.58 -3.35 -4.02
CA LYS A 139 12.29 -3.22 -4.73
C LYS A 139 11.39 -4.44 -4.50
N GLN A 140 11.96 -5.65 -4.43
CA GLN A 140 11.20 -6.86 -4.09
C GLN A 140 10.73 -6.89 -2.63
N LEU A 141 11.45 -6.23 -1.71
CA LEU A 141 11.14 -6.20 -0.28
C LEU A 141 10.22 -5.04 0.10
N ARG A 142 10.16 -3.97 -0.72
CA ARG A 142 9.32 -2.79 -0.50
C ARG A 142 7.86 -3.08 -0.09
N PRO A 143 7.18 -4.10 -0.64
CA PRO A 143 5.80 -4.39 -0.26
C PRO A 143 5.59 -4.86 1.18
N VAL A 144 6.63 -5.40 1.84
CA VAL A 144 6.56 -5.90 3.23
C VAL A 144 7.36 -5.01 4.18
N ALA A 145 8.46 -4.42 3.71
CA ALA A 145 9.18 -3.36 4.40
C ALA A 145 8.50 -2.03 4.11
N THR A 146 7.27 -1.88 4.62
CA THR A 146 6.43 -0.70 4.35
C THR A 146 6.86 0.52 5.15
N ASP A 147 7.52 0.30 6.28
CA ASP A 147 8.12 1.34 7.11
C ASP A 147 9.50 1.74 6.55
N PRO A 148 9.83 3.04 6.44
CA PRO A 148 11.16 3.45 6.00
C PRO A 148 12.31 2.86 6.83
N ALA A 149 12.13 2.69 8.14
CA ALA A 149 13.12 2.05 9.00
C ALA A 149 13.36 0.57 8.63
N ASP A 150 12.30 -0.13 8.20
CA ASP A 150 12.38 -1.51 7.76
C ASP A 150 13.18 -1.63 6.46
N LEU A 151 13.04 -0.68 5.52
CA LEU A 151 13.85 -0.67 4.30
C LEU A 151 15.35 -0.49 4.61
N VAL A 152 15.70 0.35 5.59
CA VAL A 152 17.09 0.54 6.03
C VAL A 152 17.66 -0.76 6.60
N LEU A 153 16.88 -1.49 7.42
CA LEU A 153 17.26 -2.82 7.91
C LEU A 153 17.42 -3.83 6.76
N ALA A 154 16.48 -3.81 5.82
CA ALA A 154 16.49 -4.70 4.66
C ALA A 154 17.75 -4.49 3.82
N ALA A 155 18.19 -3.23 3.64
CA ALA A 155 19.40 -2.90 2.90
C ALA A 155 20.62 -3.55 3.55
N ARG A 156 20.81 -3.33 4.85
CA ARG A 156 21.93 -3.91 5.61
C ARG A 156 21.89 -5.44 5.63
N LEU A 157 20.70 -6.04 5.75
CA LEU A 157 20.52 -7.48 5.69
C LEU A 157 20.93 -8.04 4.32
N CYS A 158 20.46 -7.44 3.22
CA CYS A 158 20.78 -7.89 1.87
C CYS A 158 22.29 -7.97 1.63
N VAL A 159 23.04 -6.98 2.10
CA VAL A 159 24.50 -6.95 2.02
C VAL A 159 25.12 -8.03 2.91
N SER A 160 24.70 -8.11 4.17
CA SER A 160 25.26 -9.08 5.13
C SER A 160 25.09 -10.52 4.66
N GLU A 161 23.92 -10.88 4.13
CA GLU A 161 23.63 -12.22 3.61
C GLU A 161 24.42 -12.53 2.35
N ALA A 162 24.55 -11.57 1.43
CA ALA A 162 25.35 -11.74 0.21
C ALA A 162 26.84 -11.94 0.53
N VAL A 163 27.39 -11.15 1.46
CA VAL A 163 28.77 -11.34 1.95
C VAL A 163 28.96 -12.71 2.59
N THR A 164 28.03 -13.10 3.47
CA THR A 164 28.10 -14.38 4.18
C THR A 164 28.07 -15.56 3.19
N ALA A 165 27.15 -15.52 2.23
CA ALA A 165 27.04 -16.51 1.17
C ALA A 165 28.32 -16.59 0.32
N LYS A 166 28.82 -15.44 -0.15
CA LYS A 166 30.05 -15.38 -0.98
C LYS A 166 31.29 -15.91 -0.26
N ARG A 167 31.40 -15.70 1.04
CA ARG A 167 32.51 -16.17 1.87
C ARG A 167 32.31 -17.60 2.40
N SER A 168 31.15 -18.21 2.15
CA SER A 168 30.82 -19.53 2.68
C SER A 168 31.59 -20.63 1.95
N PRO A 169 32.42 -21.43 2.64
CA PRO A 169 33.18 -22.51 2.01
C PRO A 169 32.28 -23.67 1.56
N SER A 170 31.07 -23.78 2.12
CA SER A 170 30.05 -24.78 1.75
C SER A 170 29.21 -24.35 0.54
N GLY A 171 29.41 -23.15 0.00
CA GLY A 171 28.66 -22.65 -1.16
C GLY A 171 27.20 -22.33 -0.86
N GLU A 172 26.90 -21.93 0.37
CA GLU A 172 25.56 -21.47 0.74
C GLU A 172 25.15 -20.27 -0.12
N ARG A 173 23.90 -20.27 -0.57
CA ARG A 173 23.32 -19.13 -1.29
C ARG A 173 22.80 -18.08 -0.30
N PRO A 174 22.71 -16.80 -0.68
CA PRO A 174 22.02 -15.81 0.13
C PRO A 174 20.52 -16.13 0.21
N LEU A 175 19.85 -15.55 1.22
CA LEU A 175 18.39 -15.53 1.28
C LEU A 175 17.81 -14.91 0.00
N SER A 176 16.77 -15.57 -0.52
CA SER A 176 15.99 -15.08 -1.63
C SER A 176 14.99 -14.03 -1.16
N ALA A 177 14.59 -13.12 -2.05
CA ALA A 177 13.59 -12.11 -1.72
C ALA A 177 12.26 -12.73 -1.25
N GLY A 178 11.86 -13.88 -1.80
CA GLY A 178 10.66 -14.60 -1.36
C GLY A 178 10.73 -15.06 0.10
N GLU A 179 11.84 -15.67 0.51
CA GLU A 179 12.06 -16.09 1.90
C GLU A 179 12.04 -14.89 2.86
N MET A 180 12.63 -13.77 2.44
CA MET A 180 12.63 -12.54 3.22
C MET A 180 11.22 -11.93 3.31
N VAL A 181 10.48 -11.92 2.21
CA VAL A 181 9.10 -11.41 2.14
C VAL A 181 8.16 -12.19 3.06
N GLU A 182 8.24 -13.51 3.02
CA GLU A 182 7.36 -14.38 3.80
C GLU A 182 7.61 -14.29 5.32
N ASN A 183 8.83 -13.95 5.72
CA ASN A 183 9.25 -13.95 7.12
C ASN A 183 9.59 -12.55 7.66
N TRP A 184 9.27 -11.49 6.92
CA TRP A 184 9.79 -10.14 7.19
C TRP A 184 9.53 -9.65 8.60
N ASP A 185 8.30 -9.79 9.11
CA ASP A 185 7.94 -9.31 10.46
C ASP A 185 8.80 -9.95 11.56
N PHE A 186 8.97 -11.27 11.51
CA PHE A 186 9.83 -11.99 12.44
C PHE A 186 11.30 -11.58 12.27
N MET A 187 11.76 -11.47 11.02
CA MET A 187 13.13 -11.08 10.73
C MET A 187 13.43 -9.67 11.23
N ARG A 188 12.56 -8.69 11.00
CA ARG A 188 12.71 -7.30 11.46
C ARG A 188 13.03 -7.25 12.95
N ASP A 189 12.24 -7.93 13.77
CA ASP A 189 12.39 -7.89 15.23
C ASP A 189 13.72 -8.52 15.67
N VAL A 190 14.12 -9.63 15.04
CA VAL A 190 15.43 -10.26 15.25
C VAL A 190 16.58 -9.35 14.82
N LEU A 191 16.44 -8.64 13.70
CA LEU A 191 17.49 -7.78 13.13
C LEU A 191 17.71 -6.53 13.96
N LEU A 192 16.66 -5.89 14.46
CA LEU A 192 16.77 -4.77 15.40
C LEU A 192 17.62 -5.16 16.61
N HIS A 193 17.38 -6.34 17.19
CA HIS A 193 18.17 -6.87 18.29
C HIS A 193 19.62 -7.21 17.87
N LYS A 194 19.78 -7.97 16.77
CA LYS A 194 21.09 -8.42 16.26
C LYS A 194 22.01 -7.26 15.93
N TYR A 195 21.47 -6.20 15.33
CA TYR A 195 22.22 -5.02 14.90
C TYR A 195 22.29 -3.93 15.97
N LYS A 196 21.63 -4.15 17.12
CA LYS A 196 21.62 -3.24 18.28
C LYS A 196 21.17 -1.82 17.91
N CYS A 197 20.17 -1.71 17.04
CA CYS A 197 19.60 -0.43 16.59
C CYS A 197 18.13 -0.33 16.99
N LYS A 198 17.62 0.90 17.12
CA LYS A 198 16.19 1.13 17.36
C LYS A 198 15.54 1.65 16.09
N ARG A 199 14.26 1.33 15.90
CA ARG A 199 13.45 1.80 14.76
C ARG A 199 13.56 3.31 14.54
N ASN A 200 13.46 4.11 15.61
CA ASN A 200 13.49 5.57 15.49
C ASN A 200 14.85 6.10 15.00
N ASP A 201 15.97 5.53 15.47
CA ASP A 201 17.30 5.93 15.00
C ASP A 201 17.45 5.70 13.48
N LEU A 202 16.88 4.60 12.97
CA LEU A 202 16.87 4.30 11.53
C LEU A 202 15.97 5.27 10.75
N LEU A 203 14.78 5.56 11.29
CA LEU A 203 13.82 6.47 10.69
C LEU A 203 14.34 7.90 10.62
N ASP A 204 15.03 8.37 11.66
CA ASP A 204 15.61 9.72 11.72
C ASP A 204 16.66 9.91 10.62
N ILE A 205 17.57 8.93 10.45
CA ILE A 205 18.58 8.97 9.39
C ILE A 205 17.94 8.85 8.00
N PHE A 206 16.96 7.95 7.82
CA PHE A 206 16.21 7.87 6.56
C PHE A 206 15.56 9.22 6.21
N SER A 207 14.88 9.83 7.17
CA SER A 207 14.13 11.08 6.96
C SER A 207 15.06 12.24 6.61
N ALA A 208 16.26 12.28 7.20
CA ALA A 208 17.28 13.27 6.85
C ALA A 208 17.76 13.13 5.39
N HIS A 209 18.01 11.89 4.93
CA HIS A 209 18.35 11.64 3.53
C HIS A 209 17.18 11.93 2.58
N GLU A 210 15.95 11.60 2.98
CA GLU A 210 14.77 11.87 2.18
C GLU A 210 14.55 13.38 2.01
N ALA A 211 14.69 14.15 3.08
CA ALA A 211 14.57 15.61 3.06
C ALA A 211 15.60 16.24 2.11
N ALA A 212 16.87 15.82 2.21
CA ALA A 212 17.93 16.31 1.32
C ALA A 212 17.66 15.99 -0.17
N GLY A 213 17.06 14.83 -0.46
CA GLY A 213 16.68 14.43 -1.82
C GLY A 213 15.50 15.23 -2.41
N LYS A 214 14.77 15.98 -1.58
CA LYS A 214 13.59 16.78 -1.98
C LYS A 214 13.91 18.25 -2.26
N ASP A 215 15.15 18.71 -2.03
CA ASP A 215 15.57 20.10 -2.27
C ASP A 215 15.48 20.52 -3.75
N ASP A 216 15.80 19.60 -4.68
CA ASP A 216 15.51 19.75 -6.11
C ASP A 216 14.30 18.90 -6.50
N ILE A 217 13.11 19.49 -6.35
CA ILE A 217 11.85 18.86 -6.74
C ILE A 217 11.80 18.47 -8.23
N ALA A 218 12.48 19.18 -9.14
CA ALA A 218 12.50 18.79 -10.55
C ALA A 218 13.32 17.52 -10.77
N HIS A 219 14.44 17.38 -10.07
CA HIS A 219 15.20 16.13 -10.01
C HIS A 219 14.39 15.01 -9.36
N TRP A 220 13.76 15.29 -8.21
CA TRP A 220 12.93 14.33 -7.51
C TRP A 220 11.81 13.79 -8.41
N MET A 221 11.07 14.64 -9.12
CA MET A 221 9.97 14.20 -10.01
C MET A 221 10.46 13.34 -11.19
N ARG A 222 11.68 13.54 -11.69
CA ARG A 222 12.23 12.67 -12.75
C ARG A 222 12.49 11.24 -12.25
N ASN A 223 12.87 11.10 -10.99
CA ASN A 223 13.11 9.80 -10.35
C ASN A 223 11.85 9.19 -9.74
N ASN A 224 10.80 10.00 -9.59
CA ASN A 224 9.52 9.65 -8.98
C ASN A 224 8.37 10.09 -9.90
N PRO A 225 8.22 9.48 -11.09
CA PRO A 225 7.19 9.88 -12.03
C PRO A 225 5.80 9.49 -11.50
N LEU A 226 4.78 10.31 -11.82
CA LEU A 226 3.40 9.85 -11.72
C LEU A 226 3.21 8.64 -12.64
N TYR A 227 2.34 7.70 -12.24
CA TYR A 227 2.03 6.59 -13.14
C TYR A 227 1.34 7.12 -14.41
N PRO A 228 1.57 6.49 -15.58
CA PRO A 228 0.99 6.97 -16.84
C PRO A 228 -0.54 7.10 -16.78
N GLY A 229 -1.07 8.23 -17.25
CA GLY A 229 -2.51 8.48 -17.30
C GLY A 229 -3.10 9.11 -16.03
N ILE A 230 -2.33 9.20 -14.94
CA ILE A 230 -2.86 9.66 -13.65
C ILE A 230 -3.15 11.14 -13.65
N ASP A 231 -2.26 11.98 -14.16
CA ASP A 231 -2.50 13.42 -14.18
C ASP A 231 -3.70 13.80 -15.06
N GLU A 232 -3.91 13.12 -16.20
CA GLU A 232 -5.12 13.31 -17.00
C GLU A 232 -6.37 12.87 -16.24
N THR A 233 -6.31 11.71 -15.58
CA THR A 233 -7.44 11.18 -14.80
C THR A 233 -7.83 12.09 -13.64
N LEU A 234 -6.85 12.63 -12.91
CA LEU A 234 -7.09 13.56 -11.81
C LEU A 234 -7.66 14.89 -12.30
N ARG A 235 -7.15 15.44 -13.41
CA ARG A 235 -7.66 16.67 -14.01
C ARG A 235 -9.09 16.53 -14.55
N GLY A 236 -9.43 15.36 -15.09
CA GLY A 236 -10.75 15.07 -15.63
C GLY A 236 -11.81 14.77 -14.57
N CYS A 237 -11.43 14.55 -13.31
CA CYS A 237 -12.36 14.18 -12.24
C CYS A 237 -13.36 15.31 -11.94
N ALA A 238 -14.65 15.06 -12.21
CA ALA A 238 -15.73 16.02 -11.97
C ALA A 238 -16.20 16.06 -10.49
N ASP A 239 -16.00 14.96 -9.77
CA ASP A 239 -16.37 14.79 -8.36
C ASP A 239 -15.28 15.33 -7.41
N GLU A 240 -15.56 15.37 -6.10
CA GLU A 240 -14.57 15.82 -5.11
C GLU A 240 -13.39 14.85 -5.01
N LEU A 241 -12.17 15.41 -4.94
CA LEU A 241 -10.94 14.64 -4.92
C LEU A 241 -10.05 15.04 -3.74
N TYR A 242 -9.49 14.05 -3.06
CA TYR A 242 -8.56 14.20 -1.96
C TYR A 242 -7.35 13.29 -2.14
N ILE A 243 -6.22 13.72 -1.60
CA ILE A 243 -5.02 12.89 -1.48
C ILE A 243 -4.82 12.58 -0.01
N LEU A 244 -4.56 11.33 0.35
CA LEU A 244 -4.30 10.88 1.71
C LEU A 244 -2.92 10.23 1.80
N THR A 245 -1.92 11.00 2.24
CA THR A 245 -0.50 10.61 2.15
C THR A 245 0.19 10.73 3.50
N THR A 246 1.34 10.07 3.68
CA THR A 246 2.25 10.32 4.81
C THR A 246 3.23 11.46 4.53
N ASN A 247 3.32 11.92 3.27
CA ASN A 247 4.18 13.03 2.86
C ASN A 247 3.70 14.39 3.42
N GLU A 248 4.59 15.39 3.35
CA GLU A 248 4.19 16.76 3.63
C GLU A 248 3.16 17.27 2.63
N GLN A 249 2.19 18.03 3.14
CA GLN A 249 1.08 18.59 2.36
C GLN A 249 1.60 19.50 1.24
N ASP A 250 2.48 20.44 1.58
CA ASP A 250 3.02 21.40 0.63
C ASP A 250 3.84 20.72 -0.47
N PHE A 251 4.65 19.73 -0.10
CA PHE A 251 5.44 18.96 -1.05
C PHE A 251 4.56 18.23 -2.07
N THR A 252 3.53 17.54 -1.58
CA THR A 252 2.60 16.79 -2.43
C THR A 252 1.84 17.73 -3.39
N ASN A 253 1.36 18.88 -2.90
CA ASN A 253 0.73 19.89 -3.74
C ASN A 253 1.67 20.41 -4.83
N MET A 254 2.93 20.72 -4.49
CA MET A 254 3.91 21.18 -5.48
C MET A 254 4.15 20.14 -6.60
N VAL A 255 4.21 18.85 -6.26
CA VAL A 255 4.37 17.78 -7.26
C VAL A 255 3.15 17.70 -8.18
N LEU A 256 1.94 17.74 -7.62
CA LEU A 256 0.68 17.69 -8.39
C LEU A 256 0.55 18.89 -9.30
N GLN A 257 0.78 20.10 -8.78
CA GLN A 257 0.70 21.34 -9.54
C GLN A 257 1.68 21.36 -10.72
N ARG A 258 2.92 20.91 -10.52
CA ARG A 258 3.91 20.79 -11.61
C ARG A 258 3.56 19.74 -12.65
N SER A 259 2.70 18.79 -12.29
CA SER A 259 2.12 17.81 -13.21
C SER A 259 0.82 18.30 -13.85
N GLY A 260 0.44 19.57 -13.64
CA GLY A 260 -0.77 20.18 -14.17
C GLY A 260 -2.04 19.89 -13.37
N VAL A 261 -1.95 19.18 -12.24
CA VAL A 261 -3.09 18.86 -11.37
C VAL A 261 -3.22 19.95 -10.30
N GLU A 262 -4.20 20.83 -10.46
CA GLU A 262 -4.52 21.87 -9.48
C GLU A 262 -5.44 21.31 -8.39
N LEU A 263 -5.00 21.35 -7.13
CA LEU A 263 -5.76 20.86 -5.99
C LEU A 263 -5.61 21.82 -4.81
N GLU A 264 -6.72 22.15 -4.15
CA GLU A 264 -6.70 22.98 -2.95
C GLU A 264 -5.84 22.32 -1.85
N PRO A 265 -4.95 23.05 -1.14
CA PRO A 265 -4.08 22.45 -0.14
C PRO A 265 -4.82 21.66 0.94
N SER A 266 -6.03 22.11 1.32
CA SER A 266 -6.89 21.44 2.31
C SER A 266 -7.41 20.06 1.86
N ARG A 267 -7.30 19.73 0.58
CA ARG A 267 -7.67 18.41 0.01
C ARG A 267 -6.50 17.42 0.01
N VAL A 268 -5.29 17.85 0.39
CA VAL A 268 -4.15 16.96 0.64
C VAL A 268 -4.05 16.70 2.14
N LEU A 269 -4.47 15.52 2.57
CA LEU A 269 -4.56 15.10 3.96
C LEU A 269 -3.30 14.32 4.36
N LYS A 270 -2.59 14.79 5.39
CA LYS A 270 -1.41 14.11 5.92
C LYS A 270 -1.76 13.13 7.04
N ALA A 271 -1.45 11.86 6.85
CA ALA A 271 -1.51 10.80 7.85
C ALA A 271 -0.21 10.78 8.67
N SER A 272 -0.18 11.51 9.78
CA SER A 272 0.95 11.55 10.73
C SER A 272 0.57 10.97 12.09
N GLN A 273 -0.15 11.74 12.91
CA GLN A 273 -0.63 11.31 14.23
C GLN A 273 -1.88 10.43 14.13
N HIS A 274 -2.71 10.67 13.11
CA HIS A 274 -3.91 9.90 12.83
C HIS A 274 -3.65 8.88 11.73
N SER A 275 -4.17 7.67 11.93
CA SER A 275 -4.14 6.64 10.89
C SER A 275 -5.01 7.04 9.70
N LYS A 276 -4.71 6.48 8.53
CA LYS A 276 -5.54 6.65 7.33
C LYS A 276 -7.01 6.28 7.59
N ALA A 277 -7.27 5.23 8.38
CA ALA A 277 -8.63 4.83 8.79
C ALA A 277 -9.35 5.88 9.64
N GLN A 278 -8.65 6.51 10.59
CA GLN A 278 -9.20 7.60 11.39
C GLN A 278 -9.53 8.82 10.53
N ILE A 279 -8.63 9.20 9.61
CA ILE A 279 -8.85 10.34 8.71
C ILE A 279 -10.05 10.08 7.79
N LEU A 280 -10.15 8.89 7.19
CA LEU A 280 -11.30 8.51 6.37
C LEU A 280 -12.62 8.50 7.16
N THR A 281 -12.56 8.15 8.45
CA THR A 281 -13.73 8.19 9.35
C THR A 281 -14.18 9.64 9.57
N GLU A 282 -13.26 10.55 9.86
CA GLU A 282 -13.60 11.98 10.02
C GLU A 282 -14.08 12.60 8.70
N LEU A 283 -13.48 12.21 7.57
CA LEU A 283 -13.93 12.65 6.24
C LEU A 283 -15.35 12.17 5.94
N ALA A 284 -15.69 10.93 6.29
CA ALA A 284 -17.04 10.37 6.15
C ALA A 284 -18.07 11.06 7.05
N LYS A 285 -17.68 11.50 8.24
CA LYS A 285 -18.54 12.29 9.15
C LYS A 285 -18.78 13.70 8.61
N GLY A 286 -17.74 14.34 8.07
CA GLY A 286 -17.82 15.67 7.48
C GLY A 286 -18.61 15.73 6.18
N ASN A 287 -18.71 14.60 5.47
CA ASN A 287 -19.36 14.48 4.16
C ASN A 287 -20.50 13.44 4.17
N PRO A 288 -21.59 13.66 4.92
CA PRO A 288 -22.60 12.63 5.16
C PRO A 288 -23.39 12.19 3.92
N GLU A 289 -23.42 13.03 2.89
CA GLU A 289 -24.12 12.81 1.61
C GLU A 289 -23.20 12.17 0.54
N HIS A 290 -21.92 11.94 0.85
CA HIS A 290 -20.95 11.41 -0.11
C HIS A 290 -20.63 9.94 0.15
N ARG A 291 -20.49 9.19 -0.94
CA ARG A 291 -19.80 7.90 -0.97
C ARG A 291 -18.31 8.13 -1.13
N ILE A 292 -17.50 7.53 -0.27
CA ILE A 292 -16.04 7.66 -0.35
C ILE A 292 -15.47 6.49 -1.15
N HIS A 293 -14.61 6.80 -2.11
CA HIS A 293 -13.89 5.86 -2.95
C HIS A 293 -12.40 5.97 -2.63
N TYR A 294 -11.87 5.03 -1.84
CA TYR A 294 -10.48 5.07 -1.36
C TYR A 294 -9.56 4.12 -2.12
N PHE A 295 -8.40 4.58 -2.56
CA PHE A 295 -7.41 3.82 -3.32
C PHE A 295 -6.08 3.74 -2.57
N ASP A 296 -5.57 2.53 -2.38
CA ASP A 296 -4.28 2.26 -1.74
C ASP A 296 -3.67 0.96 -2.29
N ASP A 297 -2.35 0.89 -2.40
CA ASP A 297 -1.61 -0.29 -2.85
C ASP A 297 -1.11 -1.17 -1.68
N ASN A 298 -1.16 -0.64 -0.45
CA ASN A 298 -0.69 -1.31 0.74
C ASN A 298 -1.77 -2.25 1.30
N ALA A 299 -1.52 -3.55 1.14
CA ALA A 299 -2.43 -4.60 1.61
C ALA A 299 -2.70 -4.53 3.13
N GLY A 300 -1.76 -4.05 3.95
CA GLY A 300 -1.95 -3.88 5.39
C GLY A 300 -2.95 -2.75 5.70
N VAL A 301 -2.83 -1.62 5.01
CA VAL A 301 -3.78 -0.49 5.14
C VAL A 301 -5.18 -0.92 4.73
N ILE A 302 -5.29 -1.58 3.57
CA ILE A 302 -6.58 -2.09 3.05
C ILE A 302 -7.23 -3.04 4.05
N LYS A 303 -6.49 -4.03 4.59
CA LYS A 303 -7.00 -4.98 5.58
C LYS A 303 -7.48 -4.30 6.86
N ASN A 304 -6.74 -3.31 7.35
CA ASN A 304 -7.13 -2.53 8.52
C ASN A 304 -8.44 -1.78 8.27
N LEU A 305 -8.57 -1.14 7.10
CA LEU A 305 -9.78 -0.39 6.73
C LEU A 305 -11.03 -1.26 6.63
N VAL A 306 -10.94 -2.41 5.96
CA VAL A 306 -12.12 -3.29 5.79
C VAL A 306 -12.49 -4.08 7.04
N SER A 307 -11.59 -4.13 8.02
CA SER A 307 -11.89 -4.67 9.35
C SER A 307 -12.68 -3.68 10.21
N ASP A 308 -12.67 -2.38 9.87
CA ASP A 308 -13.43 -1.36 10.59
C ASP A 308 -14.89 -1.30 10.11
N LEU A 309 -15.81 -1.62 11.02
CA LEU A 309 -17.24 -1.66 10.74
C LEU A 309 -17.86 -0.26 10.57
N PHE A 310 -17.28 0.80 11.15
CA PHE A 310 -17.83 2.16 11.06
C PHE A 310 -17.79 2.74 9.64
N LEU A 311 -16.82 2.29 8.84
CA LEU A 311 -16.64 2.76 7.46
C LEU A 311 -17.47 1.95 6.44
N SER A 312 -18.04 0.82 6.87
CA SER A 312 -18.46 -0.25 5.95
C SER A 312 -19.65 0.05 5.02
N SER A 313 -20.50 1.03 5.35
CA SER A 313 -21.67 1.37 4.52
C SER A 313 -21.41 2.48 3.50
N ARG A 314 -20.38 3.31 3.70
CA ARG A 314 -20.09 4.50 2.89
C ARG A 314 -18.75 4.48 2.18
N LEU A 315 -17.86 3.56 2.56
CA LEU A 315 -16.53 3.42 1.98
C LEU A 315 -16.51 2.30 0.94
N SER A 316 -16.13 2.65 -0.29
CA SER A 316 -15.70 1.70 -1.32
C SER A 316 -14.18 1.68 -1.32
N VAL A 317 -13.60 0.51 -1.07
CA VAL A 317 -12.15 0.34 -0.97
C VAL A 317 -11.62 -0.31 -2.25
N TYR A 318 -10.65 0.34 -2.86
CA TYR A 318 -10.00 -0.06 -4.09
C TYR A 318 -8.53 -0.37 -3.84
N PHE A 319 -8.10 -1.56 -4.26
CA PHE A 319 -6.72 -1.98 -4.17
C PHE A 319 -6.01 -1.74 -5.50
N ALA A 320 -5.07 -0.79 -5.51
CA ALA A 320 -4.29 -0.39 -6.67
C ALA A 320 -3.24 -1.46 -7.00
N SER A 321 -3.57 -2.36 -7.93
CA SER A 321 -2.73 -3.55 -8.16
C SER A 321 -1.45 -3.29 -8.97
N TRP A 322 -1.24 -2.05 -9.42
CA TRP A 322 -0.02 -1.58 -10.07
C TRP A 322 1.05 -1.10 -9.08
N GLY A 323 0.68 -0.78 -7.84
CA GLY A 323 1.61 -0.36 -6.79
C GLY A 323 2.42 -1.52 -6.19
N TYR A 324 3.02 -1.27 -5.03
CA TYR A 324 4.00 -2.14 -4.38
C TYR A 324 3.32 -3.27 -3.62
N SER A 325 3.01 -4.36 -4.32
CA SER A 325 2.40 -5.54 -3.70
C SER A 325 2.95 -6.85 -4.25
N THR A 326 3.18 -7.80 -3.35
CA THR A 326 3.59 -9.17 -3.70
C THR A 326 2.41 -9.95 -4.28
N PRO A 327 2.66 -11.00 -5.10
CA PRO A 327 1.60 -11.91 -5.55
C PRO A 327 0.77 -12.47 -4.40
N GLY A 328 1.41 -12.82 -3.27
CA GLY A 328 0.72 -13.29 -2.06
C GLY A 328 -0.19 -12.23 -1.43
N GLN A 329 0.26 -10.98 -1.35
CA GLN A 329 -0.58 -9.87 -0.89
C GLN A 329 -1.78 -9.65 -1.82
N LYS A 330 -1.56 -9.62 -3.15
CA LYS A 330 -2.64 -9.50 -4.15
C LYS A 330 -3.69 -10.60 -3.99
N ALA A 331 -3.27 -11.85 -3.86
CA ALA A 331 -4.16 -12.99 -3.61
C ALA A 331 -4.90 -12.86 -2.27
N SER A 332 -4.20 -12.42 -1.20
CA SER A 332 -4.82 -12.23 0.11
C SER A 332 -5.88 -11.13 0.13
N ILE A 333 -5.72 -10.07 -0.68
CA ILE A 333 -6.69 -8.99 -0.82
C ILE A 333 -7.88 -9.44 -1.66
N ALA A 334 -7.66 -10.22 -2.71
CA ALA A 334 -8.75 -10.76 -3.55
C ALA A 334 -9.76 -11.63 -2.76
N ALA A 335 -9.36 -12.17 -1.60
CA ALA A 335 -10.23 -12.91 -0.70
C ALA A 335 -11.22 -12.02 0.09
N TRP A 336 -11.07 -10.70 0.07
CA TRP A 336 -11.95 -9.77 0.79
C TRP A 336 -13.09 -9.27 -0.12
N PRO A 337 -14.36 -9.65 0.12
CA PRO A 337 -15.47 -9.33 -0.79
C PRO A 337 -15.77 -7.84 -0.95
N ARG A 338 -15.33 -7.00 0.00
CA ARG A 338 -15.56 -5.55 0.03
C ARG A 338 -14.45 -4.74 -0.63
N VAL A 339 -13.39 -5.38 -1.10
CA VAL A 339 -12.28 -4.72 -1.78
C VAL A 339 -12.36 -5.01 -3.27
N ARG A 340 -12.34 -3.96 -4.10
CA ARG A 340 -12.21 -4.10 -5.55
C ARG A 340 -10.76 -3.92 -5.96
N ARG A 341 -10.16 -4.94 -6.57
CA ARG A 341 -8.87 -4.79 -7.26
C ARG A 341 -9.06 -3.92 -8.50
N VAL A 342 -8.15 -2.96 -8.72
CA VAL A 342 -8.14 -2.08 -9.90
C VAL A 342 -6.79 -2.22 -10.58
N GLU A 343 -6.77 -2.26 -11.91
CA GLU A 343 -5.56 -2.15 -12.72
C GLU A 343 -5.45 -0.72 -13.25
N LEU A 344 -4.23 -0.22 -13.46
CA LEU A 344 -4.01 1.19 -13.82
C LEU A 344 -4.82 1.61 -15.06
N LYS A 345 -4.92 0.72 -16.05
CA LYS A 345 -5.66 0.92 -17.30
C LYS A 345 -7.18 1.10 -17.10
N ASP A 346 -7.72 0.61 -15.98
CA ASP A 346 -9.16 0.65 -15.67
C ASP A 346 -9.51 1.84 -14.77
N LEU A 347 -8.52 2.65 -14.37
CA LEU A 347 -8.70 3.73 -13.40
C LEU A 347 -9.56 4.87 -13.95
N SER A 348 -9.31 5.29 -15.19
CA SER A 348 -10.07 6.35 -15.85
C SER A 348 -11.53 5.99 -16.05
N ASP A 349 -11.85 4.71 -16.30
CA ASP A 349 -13.23 4.26 -16.48
C ASP A 349 -14.01 4.20 -15.16
N LEU A 350 -13.28 4.09 -14.03
CA LEU A 350 -13.86 4.01 -12.70
C LEU A 350 -14.19 5.39 -12.12
N ILE A 351 -13.41 6.40 -12.48
CA ILE A 351 -13.59 7.79 -12.07
C ILE A 351 -14.42 8.46 -13.16
N LYS A 352 -15.47 9.19 -12.80
CA LYS A 352 -16.22 9.95 -13.80
C LYS A 352 -15.34 11.09 -14.30
N THR A 353 -14.75 10.88 -15.47
CA THR A 353 -14.07 11.92 -16.24
C THR A 353 -15.08 12.58 -17.17
N ASP A 354 -15.18 13.92 -17.12
CA ASP A 354 -16.04 14.70 -18.02
C ASP A 354 -15.55 14.71 -19.48
#